data_AF-A0A2M9D7M6-F1
#
_entry.id   AF-A0A2M9D7M6-F1
#
_cell.length_a   1.000
_cell.length_b   1.000
_cell.length_c   1.000
_cell.angle_alpha   90.00
_cell.angle_beta   90.00
_cell.angle_gamma   90.00
#
_symmetry.space_group_name_H-M   'P 1'
#
loop_
_entity.id
_entity.type
_entity.pdbx_description
1 polymer ?
#
loop_
_entity_poly.entity_id
_entity_poly.type
_entity_poly.pdbx_seq_one_letter_code
_entity_poly.pdbx_strand_id
1 'polypeptide(L)'
;MRRLNVCLLGPAALIITAVAIALTPMTSNAAVPDAAGASLLQADAAPANVTVAADSDVCDVTDAAITWGVKESLRSYISGTIANGEWAVSDGATYDTPNFGWTAGSGQLDAGEGTIAFDGTLRFMGHDGILDTTLSGLEIVFDASKTATLVFDVSGTTQEGVPVDAQNVDFATIDVSGITVEDGTALLADAPVTLTEAGSEAFGTYPPDSQFDPIMVSFSATPECMPEPRLRDPVLARNLVVMASVIALVWGIGVVFYVSRRRGTARARGAKAGNAADSPDSSTKPDSAAQPDSSDS
;
A
#
# COMPACT_ATOMS: atom_id res chain seq x y z
N MET A 1 58.50 38.61 30.17
CA MET A 1 58.77 37.99 28.85
C MET A 1 57.44 37.42 28.36
N ARG A 2 56.89 37.62 27.17
CA ARG A 2 57.23 38.33 25.92
C ARG A 2 55.88 38.56 25.19
N ARG A 3 55.71 39.76 24.60
CA ARG A 3 55.00 40.15 23.35
C ARG A 3 53.53 39.71 23.14
N LEU A 4 52.58 40.64 23.15
CA LEU A 4 52.04 41.44 22.01
C LEU A 4 51.32 40.59 20.93
N ASN A 5 50.00 40.75 20.78
CA ASN A 5 49.47 41.55 19.66
C ASN A 5 47.97 41.84 19.79
N VAL A 6 47.64 43.09 19.45
CA VAL A 6 46.32 43.70 19.32
C VAL A 6 45.72 43.34 17.96
N CYS A 7 44.40 43.13 17.88
CA CYS A 7 43.60 43.62 16.76
C CYS A 7 42.15 43.87 17.19
N LEU A 8 41.76 45.15 17.09
CA LEU A 8 40.38 45.64 17.05
C LEU A 8 39.63 45.04 15.85
N LEU A 9 38.30 44.91 15.96
CA LEU A 9 37.32 45.45 14.99
C LEU A 9 35.86 45.16 15.44
N GLY A 10 35.17 46.22 15.87
CA GLY A 10 33.79 46.61 15.49
C GLY A 10 32.57 45.73 15.86
N PRO A 11 31.49 46.32 16.45
CA PRO A 11 30.21 45.64 16.63
C PRO A 11 29.23 45.95 15.48
N ALA A 12 28.58 44.92 14.94
CA ALA A 12 27.33 45.09 14.20
C ALA A 12 26.45 43.84 14.39
N ALA A 13 25.30 44.05 15.03
CA ALA A 13 24.26 43.07 15.28
C ALA A 13 23.40 42.84 14.03
N LEU A 14 22.89 41.61 13.84
CA LEU A 14 21.46 41.41 13.55
C LEU A 14 21.01 39.94 13.75
N ILE A 15 20.34 39.76 14.87
CA ILE A 15 19.26 38.86 15.29
C ILE A 15 18.72 37.85 14.23
N ILE A 16 18.85 36.56 14.57
CA ILE A 16 18.12 35.41 14.04
C ILE A 16 17.00 35.09 15.03
N THR A 17 15.75 34.99 14.60
CA THR A 17 14.67 34.41 15.43
C THR A 17 13.89 33.38 14.64
N ALA A 18 14.05 32.12 15.03
CA ALA A 18 13.23 30.99 14.62
C ALA A 18 11.90 31.01 15.39
N VAL A 19 10.78 30.72 14.73
CA VAL A 19 9.49 30.49 15.38
C VAL A 19 9.17 29.01 15.29
N ALA A 20 9.24 28.34 16.44
CA ALA A 20 8.68 27.03 16.68
C ALA A 20 7.23 27.19 17.15
N ILE A 21 6.28 26.47 16.55
CA ILE A 21 4.90 26.37 17.02
C ILE A 21 4.75 25.00 17.67
N ALA A 22 4.75 24.98 19.00
CA ALA A 22 4.43 23.81 19.81
C ALA A 22 2.97 23.88 20.25
N LEU A 23 2.31 22.72 20.24
CA LEU A 23 0.96 22.46 20.73
C LEU A 23 0.83 22.70 22.24
N THR A 24 -0.31 23.22 22.68
CA THR A 24 -0.88 22.91 24.01
C THR A 24 -2.41 22.73 23.93
N PRO A 25 -2.98 21.77 24.66
CA PRO A 25 -4.42 21.56 24.75
C PRO A 25 -5.06 22.47 25.81
N MET A 26 -6.28 22.96 25.55
CA MET A 26 -7.06 23.74 26.51
C MET A 26 -7.87 22.81 27.44
N THR A 27 -7.53 22.81 28.73
CA THR A 27 -8.38 22.30 29.81
C THR A 27 -9.12 23.47 30.44
N SER A 28 -10.46 23.47 30.42
CA SER A 28 -11.28 24.44 31.17
C SER A 28 -11.92 23.78 32.39
N ASN A 29 -11.49 24.21 33.57
CA ASN A 29 -12.24 24.07 34.83
C ASN A 29 -12.98 25.39 35.08
N ALA A 30 -14.30 25.34 35.24
CA ALA A 30 -15.08 26.43 35.81
C ALA A 30 -15.83 25.91 37.03
N ALA A 31 -15.59 26.54 38.17
CA ALA A 31 -16.30 26.30 39.42
C ALA A 31 -17.53 27.22 39.55
N VAL A 32 -18.54 26.63 40.16
CA VAL A 32 -19.88 27.02 40.64
C VAL A 32 -20.07 28.49 41.11
N PRO A 33 -21.32 28.96 41.11
CA PRO A 33 -21.93 29.26 42.41
C PRO A 33 -23.35 28.68 42.59
N ASP A 34 -23.65 28.39 43.85
CA ASP A 34 -24.87 27.77 44.39
C ASP A 34 -25.91 28.86 44.76
N ALA A 35 -27.20 28.60 44.50
CA ALA A 35 -28.30 28.72 45.47
C ALA A 35 -29.71 28.76 44.83
N ALA A 36 -30.52 27.82 45.30
CA ALA A 36 -31.95 27.92 45.65
C ALA A 36 -33.03 27.96 44.55
N GLY A 37 -33.63 26.79 44.32
CA GLY A 37 -35.01 26.54 44.75
C GLY A 37 -36.15 26.84 43.77
N ALA A 38 -36.57 25.82 43.02
CA ALA A 38 -37.99 25.50 42.76
C ALA A 38 -38.09 24.13 42.10
N SER A 39 -38.63 23.15 42.82
CA SER A 39 -39.14 21.91 42.27
C SER A 39 -40.43 22.22 41.50
N LEU A 40 -40.61 21.65 40.30
CA LEU A 40 -41.83 20.97 39.85
C LEU A 40 -41.74 20.55 38.36
N LEU A 41 -42.08 19.28 38.11
CA LEU A 41 -42.44 18.61 36.85
C LEU A 41 -41.28 18.16 35.93
N GLN A 42 -40.79 16.96 36.23
CA GLN A 42 -39.96 16.11 35.39
C GLN A 42 -40.84 15.54 34.27
N ALA A 43 -40.69 16.06 33.04
CA ALA A 43 -41.11 15.33 31.85
C ALA A 43 -40.00 14.34 31.52
N ASP A 44 -40.31 13.05 31.62
CA ASP A 44 -39.43 11.93 31.28
C ASP A 44 -39.20 11.93 29.77
N ALA A 45 -38.21 12.71 29.32
CA ALA A 45 -37.63 12.55 27.99
C ALA A 45 -36.53 11.50 28.13
N ALA A 46 -36.89 10.23 27.94
CA ALA A 46 -35.94 9.16 27.74
C ALA A 46 -34.91 9.61 26.68
N PRO A 47 -33.60 9.41 26.89
CA PRO A 47 -32.64 9.67 25.83
C PRO A 47 -33.02 8.73 24.67
N ALA A 48 -33.46 9.32 23.55
CA ALA A 48 -33.52 8.60 22.30
C ALA A 48 -32.08 8.19 21.98
N ASN A 49 -31.73 6.97 22.39
CA ASN A 49 -30.52 6.31 21.97
C ASN A 49 -30.70 6.15 20.46
N VAL A 50 -30.16 7.09 19.69
CA VAL A 50 -30.02 6.92 18.25
C VAL A 50 -29.01 5.80 18.11
N THR A 51 -29.52 4.57 18.08
CA THR A 51 -28.79 3.46 17.49
C THR A 51 -28.65 3.83 16.03
N VAL A 52 -27.52 4.46 15.69
CA VAL A 52 -26.98 4.34 14.35
C VAL A 52 -26.79 2.84 14.19
N ALA A 53 -27.69 2.19 13.46
CA ALA A 53 -27.39 0.88 12.93
C ALA A 53 -26.08 1.10 12.16
N ALA A 54 -25.01 0.45 12.61
CA ALA A 54 -23.89 0.23 11.71
C ALA A 54 -24.51 -0.50 10.52
N ASP A 55 -24.52 0.13 9.35
CA ASP A 55 -24.56 -0.64 8.12
C ASP A 55 -23.38 -1.59 8.25
N SER A 56 -23.68 -2.87 8.46
CA SER A 56 -22.68 -3.91 8.32
C SER A 56 -22.40 -3.94 6.83
N ASP A 57 -21.25 -3.43 6.43
CA ASP A 57 -20.72 -3.45 5.07
C ASP A 57 -20.38 -4.90 4.73
N VAL A 58 -21.39 -5.78 4.65
CA VAL A 58 -21.27 -7.18 4.24
C VAL A 58 -21.58 -7.25 2.75
N CYS A 59 -20.63 -7.75 1.97
CA CYS A 59 -20.76 -7.85 0.52
C CYS A 59 -20.59 -9.28 0.06
N ASP A 60 -21.42 -9.65 -0.91
CA ASP A 60 -21.32 -10.94 -1.58
C ASP A 60 -20.12 -10.95 -2.54
N VAL A 61 -19.32 -12.00 -2.43
CA VAL A 61 -18.38 -12.42 -3.46
C VAL A 61 -19.13 -13.40 -4.36
N THR A 62 -19.32 -13.02 -5.63
CA THR A 62 -20.11 -13.80 -6.60
C THR A 62 -19.28 -14.49 -7.67
N ASP A 63 -18.01 -14.11 -7.79
CA ASP A 63 -17.04 -14.77 -8.63
C ASP A 63 -15.66 -14.66 -7.99
N ALA A 64 -14.96 -15.80 -7.94
CA ALA A 64 -13.60 -15.91 -7.49
C ALA A 64 -12.90 -17.05 -8.21
N ALA A 65 -11.58 -16.91 -8.37
CA ALA A 65 -10.73 -17.91 -8.98
C ALA A 65 -9.40 -18.04 -8.23
N ILE A 66 -8.90 -19.28 -8.18
CA ILE A 66 -7.59 -19.64 -7.66
C ILE A 66 -6.82 -20.37 -8.76
N THR A 67 -5.56 -20.02 -8.93
CA THR A 67 -4.60 -20.80 -9.71
C THR A 67 -3.38 -21.08 -8.84
N TRP A 68 -3.05 -22.36 -8.65
CA TRP A 68 -1.99 -22.77 -7.74
C TRP A 68 -1.32 -24.07 -8.16
N GLY A 69 0.01 -24.13 -8.09
CA GLY A 69 0.75 -25.36 -8.33
C GLY A 69 0.69 -26.38 -7.17
N VAL A 70 0.27 -25.97 -5.97
CA VAL A 70 0.58 -26.67 -4.71
C VAL A 70 2.08 -26.59 -4.42
N LYS A 71 2.89 -27.47 -5.04
CA LYS A 71 4.35 -27.45 -4.88
C LYS A 71 5.07 -28.14 -6.04
N GLU A 72 6.01 -27.46 -6.69
CA GLU A 72 6.72 -28.01 -7.86
C GLU A 72 7.43 -29.34 -7.55
N SER A 73 8.10 -29.42 -6.41
CA SER A 73 8.81 -30.63 -6.00
C SER A 73 7.85 -31.80 -5.74
N LEU A 74 6.63 -31.52 -5.27
CA LEU A 74 5.59 -32.54 -5.08
C LEU A 74 5.13 -33.07 -6.44
N ARG A 75 4.76 -32.19 -7.38
CA ARG A 75 4.34 -32.59 -8.73
C ARG A 75 5.43 -33.38 -9.45
N SER A 76 6.68 -32.93 -9.34
CA SER A 76 7.86 -33.61 -9.89
C SER A 76 8.06 -34.99 -9.29
N TYR A 77 7.88 -35.14 -7.98
CA TYR A 77 7.96 -36.42 -7.29
C TYR A 77 6.85 -37.38 -7.71
N ILE A 78 5.59 -36.92 -7.71
CA ILE A 78 4.41 -37.71 -8.07
C ILE A 78 4.54 -38.23 -9.51
N SER A 79 4.78 -37.33 -10.47
CA SER A 79 4.95 -37.68 -11.89
C SER A 79 6.26 -38.42 -12.23
N GLY A 80 7.20 -38.47 -11.28
CA GLY A 80 8.53 -39.04 -11.47
C GLY A 80 8.57 -40.56 -11.29
N THR A 81 9.73 -41.15 -11.58
CA THR A 81 9.93 -42.61 -11.50
C THR A 81 9.98 -43.17 -10.08
N ILE A 82 9.94 -42.30 -9.06
CA ILE A 82 9.99 -42.70 -7.65
C ILE A 82 8.58 -43.03 -7.18
N ALA A 83 7.66 -42.07 -7.24
CA ALA A 83 6.27 -42.30 -6.89
C ALA A 83 5.53 -43.07 -7.99
N ASN A 84 5.91 -42.90 -9.26
CA ASN A 84 5.20 -43.45 -10.42
C ASN A 84 3.68 -43.17 -10.33
N GLY A 85 3.36 -41.95 -9.93
CA GLY A 85 2.03 -41.53 -9.56
C GLY A 85 1.39 -40.60 -10.58
N GLU A 86 0.22 -40.11 -10.19
CA GLU A 86 -0.56 -39.15 -10.95
C GLU A 86 -1.39 -38.27 -10.00
N TRP A 87 -2.07 -37.28 -10.56
CA TRP A 87 -3.08 -36.52 -9.85
C TRP A 87 -4.38 -36.52 -10.64
N ALA A 88 -5.49 -36.47 -9.92
CA ALA A 88 -6.82 -36.34 -10.47
C ALA A 88 -7.49 -35.08 -9.92
N VAL A 89 -8.23 -34.39 -10.78
CA VAL A 89 -9.11 -33.28 -10.39
C VAL A 89 -10.56 -33.64 -10.69
N SER A 90 -11.47 -33.28 -9.80
CA SER A 90 -12.91 -33.47 -9.96
C SER A 90 -13.71 -32.34 -9.33
N ASP A 91 -15.03 -32.42 -9.45
CA ASP A 91 -15.99 -31.56 -8.73
C ASP A 91 -15.79 -30.06 -8.98
N GLY A 92 -15.29 -29.69 -10.16
CA GLY A 92 -15.05 -28.30 -10.56
C GLY A 92 -13.60 -27.86 -10.51
N ALA A 93 -12.71 -28.62 -9.85
CA ALA A 93 -11.27 -28.39 -9.97
C ALA A 93 -10.78 -28.72 -11.38
N THR A 94 -9.78 -27.96 -11.83
CA THR A 94 -9.18 -28.10 -13.17
C THR A 94 -7.66 -28.22 -13.06
N TYR A 95 -7.03 -28.69 -14.14
CA TYR A 95 -5.58 -28.73 -14.26
C TYR A 95 -5.16 -28.21 -15.63
N ASP A 96 -4.32 -27.18 -15.65
CA ASP A 96 -3.62 -26.68 -16.82
C ASP A 96 -2.14 -26.50 -16.48
N THR A 97 -1.26 -27.25 -17.13
CA THR A 97 0.13 -27.37 -16.70
C THR A 97 0.80 -25.99 -16.54
N PRO A 98 1.37 -25.67 -15.37
CA PRO A 98 1.66 -26.56 -14.23
C PRO A 98 0.67 -26.48 -13.05
N ASN A 99 -0.46 -25.79 -13.21
CA ASN A 99 -1.31 -25.34 -12.12
C ASN A 99 -2.64 -26.09 -12.03
N PHE A 100 -3.13 -26.19 -10.79
CA PHE A 100 -4.50 -26.54 -10.47
C PHE A 100 -5.34 -25.27 -10.39
N GLY A 101 -6.60 -25.36 -10.80
CA GLY A 101 -7.51 -24.22 -10.86
C GLY A 101 -8.84 -24.50 -10.17
N TRP A 102 -9.32 -23.52 -9.41
CA TRP A 102 -10.66 -23.47 -8.83
C TRP A 102 -11.33 -22.18 -9.30
N THR A 103 -12.61 -22.24 -9.66
CA THR A 103 -13.36 -21.09 -10.22
C THR A 103 -14.76 -21.06 -9.64
N ALA A 104 -15.51 -19.99 -9.92
CA ALA A 104 -16.87 -19.78 -9.39
C ALA A 104 -16.90 -19.82 -7.85
N GLY A 105 -15.81 -19.42 -7.21
CA GLY A 105 -15.79 -19.27 -5.75
C GLY A 105 -16.76 -18.17 -5.32
N SER A 106 -17.39 -18.37 -4.17
CA SER A 106 -18.38 -17.45 -3.63
C SER A 106 -18.30 -17.36 -2.12
N GLY A 107 -18.82 -16.27 -1.56
CA GLY A 107 -18.63 -15.99 -0.15
C GLY A 107 -19.17 -14.64 0.27
N GLN A 108 -18.80 -14.23 1.47
CA GLN A 108 -19.15 -12.92 2.01
C GLN A 108 -17.91 -12.31 2.65
N LEU A 109 -17.71 -11.01 2.42
CA LEU A 109 -16.69 -10.20 3.07
C LEU A 109 -17.36 -9.06 3.85
N ASP A 110 -16.88 -8.80 5.06
CA ASP A 110 -17.21 -7.65 5.90
C ASP A 110 -15.94 -6.85 6.13
N ALA A 111 -15.85 -5.65 5.56
CA ALA A 111 -14.66 -4.80 5.65
C ALA A 111 -13.32 -5.51 5.28
N GLY A 112 -13.37 -6.45 4.32
CA GLY A 112 -12.21 -7.22 3.85
C GLY A 112 -11.93 -8.52 4.62
N GLU A 113 -12.71 -8.82 5.67
CA GLU A 113 -12.65 -10.07 6.43
C GLU A 113 -13.78 -11.01 6.01
N GLY A 114 -13.55 -12.32 6.01
CA GLY A 114 -14.59 -13.29 5.67
C GLY A 114 -14.06 -14.48 4.91
N THR A 115 -14.97 -15.23 4.28
CA THR A 115 -14.63 -16.52 3.67
C THR A 115 -15.12 -16.57 2.24
N ILE A 116 -14.27 -17.07 1.34
CA ILE A 116 -14.63 -17.45 -0.03
C ILE A 116 -14.43 -18.96 -0.16
N ALA A 117 -15.50 -19.68 -0.48
CA ALA A 117 -15.49 -21.13 -0.65
C ALA A 117 -15.49 -21.50 -2.14
N PHE A 118 -14.87 -22.64 -2.46
CA PHE A 118 -14.75 -23.18 -3.81
C PHE A 118 -15.16 -24.65 -3.83
N ASP A 119 -15.93 -25.02 -4.85
CA ASP A 119 -16.06 -26.43 -5.24
C ASP A 119 -14.76 -26.91 -5.87
N GLY A 120 -14.47 -28.20 -5.72
CA GLY A 120 -13.35 -28.85 -6.39
C GLY A 120 -12.58 -29.80 -5.48
N THR A 121 -12.09 -30.87 -6.09
CA THR A 121 -11.31 -31.91 -5.43
C THR A 121 -10.00 -32.12 -6.18
N LEU A 122 -8.90 -32.21 -5.43
CA LEU A 122 -7.58 -32.53 -5.94
C LEU A 122 -7.06 -33.77 -5.19
N ARG A 123 -6.75 -34.83 -5.94
CA ARG A 123 -6.23 -36.08 -5.40
C ARG A 123 -4.85 -36.36 -5.96
N PHE A 124 -3.87 -36.62 -5.10
CA PHE A 124 -2.54 -37.09 -5.45
C PHE A 124 -2.43 -38.58 -5.16
N MET A 125 -1.97 -39.36 -6.14
CA MET A 125 -1.75 -40.80 -6.00
C MET A 125 -0.31 -41.17 -6.35
N GLY A 126 0.24 -42.20 -5.71
CA GLY A 126 1.57 -42.72 -6.01
C GLY A 126 1.90 -43.97 -5.21
N HIS A 127 3.07 -44.56 -5.48
CA HIS A 127 3.57 -45.76 -4.81
C HIS A 127 2.58 -46.91 -4.85
N ASP A 128 2.01 -47.17 -6.03
CA ASP A 128 1.01 -48.22 -6.24
C ASP A 128 -0.20 -48.12 -5.27
N GLY A 129 -0.57 -46.89 -4.89
CA GLY A 129 -1.71 -46.59 -4.01
C GLY A 129 -1.37 -46.44 -2.53
N ILE A 130 -0.09 -46.50 -2.15
CA ILE A 130 0.32 -46.18 -0.77
C ILE A 130 0.13 -44.69 -0.49
N LEU A 131 0.54 -43.82 -1.42
CA LEU A 131 0.23 -42.40 -1.37
C LEU A 131 -1.11 -42.20 -2.07
N ASP A 132 -2.09 -41.67 -1.34
CA ASP A 132 -3.42 -41.38 -1.84
C ASP A 132 -4.05 -40.24 -1.04
N THR A 133 -3.57 -39.01 -1.24
CA THR A 133 -4.02 -37.84 -0.48
C THR A 133 -5.03 -37.05 -1.29
N THR A 134 -6.20 -36.78 -0.71
CA THR A 134 -7.24 -35.93 -1.30
C THR A 134 -7.36 -34.61 -0.54
N LEU A 135 -7.40 -33.51 -1.28
CA LEU A 135 -7.71 -32.16 -0.82
C LEU A 135 -9.07 -31.75 -1.39
N SER A 136 -10.00 -31.35 -0.53
CA SER A 136 -11.36 -30.93 -0.91
C SER A 136 -11.86 -29.81 0.01
N GLY A 137 -13.04 -29.24 -0.28
CA GLY A 137 -13.67 -28.23 0.58
C GLY A 137 -12.79 -26.98 0.72
N LEU A 138 -12.30 -26.48 -0.42
CA LEU A 138 -11.35 -25.37 -0.43
C LEU A 138 -12.02 -24.08 0.02
N GLU A 139 -11.43 -23.43 1.02
CA GLU A 139 -11.82 -22.07 1.43
C GLU A 139 -10.59 -21.17 1.54
N ILE A 140 -10.80 -19.88 1.28
CA ILE A 140 -9.87 -18.83 1.70
C ILE A 140 -10.56 -18.00 2.77
N VAL A 141 -9.94 -17.94 3.95
CA VAL A 141 -10.38 -17.12 5.08
C VAL A 141 -9.49 -15.88 5.16
N PHE A 142 -10.07 -14.72 4.92
CA PHE A 142 -9.44 -13.42 5.14
C PHE A 142 -9.76 -12.96 6.56
N ASP A 143 -8.73 -12.56 7.31
CA ASP A 143 -8.88 -11.92 8.62
C ASP A 143 -8.39 -10.46 8.56
N ALA A 144 -8.51 -9.74 9.67
CA ALA A 144 -8.01 -8.35 9.79
C ALA A 144 -6.49 -8.19 9.59
N SER A 145 -5.75 -9.29 9.42
CA SER A 145 -4.30 -9.29 9.29
C SER A 145 -3.85 -9.12 7.83
N LYS A 146 -2.55 -9.27 7.59
CA LYS A 146 -1.96 -9.23 6.25
C LYS A 146 -1.80 -10.64 5.67
N THR A 147 -2.54 -11.58 6.21
CA THR A 147 -2.46 -13.00 5.91
C THR A 147 -3.87 -13.50 5.67
N ALA A 148 -4.04 -14.38 4.68
CA ALA A 148 -5.25 -15.19 4.56
C ALA A 148 -4.89 -16.66 4.82
N THR A 149 -5.85 -17.44 5.29
CA THR A 149 -5.68 -18.87 5.51
C THR A 149 -6.34 -19.64 4.37
N LEU A 150 -5.58 -20.54 3.75
CA LEU A 150 -6.06 -21.53 2.80
C LEU A 150 -6.49 -22.77 3.58
N VAL A 151 -7.76 -23.09 3.56
CA VAL A 151 -8.36 -24.19 4.32
C VAL A 151 -8.74 -25.33 3.38
N PHE A 152 -8.49 -26.57 3.81
CA PHE A 152 -8.92 -27.78 3.11
C PHE A 152 -9.40 -28.85 4.09
N ASP A 153 -10.31 -29.69 3.63
CA ASP A 153 -10.45 -31.05 4.13
C ASP A 153 -9.35 -31.93 3.51
N VAL A 154 -8.69 -32.75 4.32
CA VAL A 154 -7.59 -33.63 3.93
C VAL A 154 -7.93 -35.08 4.31
N SER A 155 -8.00 -35.96 3.32
CA SER A 155 -8.36 -37.37 3.54
C SER A 155 -7.52 -38.36 2.73
N GLY A 156 -7.57 -39.63 3.12
CA GLY A 156 -6.89 -40.74 2.45
C GLY A 156 -5.62 -41.16 3.18
N THR A 157 -4.48 -41.18 2.51
CA THR A 157 -3.17 -41.51 3.09
C THR A 157 -2.08 -40.52 2.70
N THR A 158 -1.16 -40.24 3.61
CA THR A 158 0.04 -39.42 3.37
C THR A 158 1.02 -40.11 2.41
N GLN A 159 2.14 -39.44 2.10
CA GLN A 159 3.22 -40.02 1.32
C GLN A 159 3.80 -41.33 1.90
N GLU A 160 3.83 -41.48 3.23
CA GLU A 160 4.27 -42.72 3.89
C GLU A 160 3.15 -43.75 4.06
N GLY A 161 1.94 -43.50 3.55
CA GLY A 161 0.79 -44.39 3.70
C GLY A 161 0.10 -44.29 5.06
N VAL A 162 0.33 -43.21 5.82
CA VAL A 162 -0.35 -42.97 7.10
C VAL A 162 -1.77 -42.48 6.82
N PRO A 163 -2.83 -43.11 7.37
CA PRO A 163 -4.19 -42.64 7.19
C PRO A 163 -4.41 -41.22 7.73
N VAL A 164 -5.15 -40.40 6.98
CA VAL A 164 -5.58 -39.06 7.37
C VAL A 164 -7.06 -38.87 7.03
N ASP A 165 -7.78 -38.20 7.92
CA ASP A 165 -9.19 -37.82 7.78
C ASP A 165 -9.43 -36.58 8.67
N ALA A 166 -9.00 -35.42 8.17
CA ALA A 166 -8.97 -34.15 8.90
C ALA A 166 -9.80 -33.11 8.15
N GLN A 167 -10.74 -32.49 8.86
CA GLN A 167 -11.67 -31.51 8.29
C GLN A 167 -11.28 -30.09 8.69
N ASN A 168 -11.53 -29.11 7.83
CA ASN A 168 -11.25 -27.69 8.04
C ASN A 168 -9.81 -27.45 8.53
N VAL A 169 -8.84 -28.07 7.87
CA VAL A 169 -7.43 -27.88 8.17
C VAL A 169 -7.03 -26.50 7.65
N ASP A 170 -6.58 -25.62 8.55
CA ASP A 170 -5.85 -24.40 8.22
C ASP A 170 -4.56 -24.80 7.50
N PHE A 171 -4.63 -25.14 6.21
CA PHE A 171 -3.60 -25.88 5.50
C PHE A 171 -2.36 -25.04 5.26
N ALA A 172 -2.55 -23.82 4.75
CA ALA A 172 -1.45 -22.90 4.47
C ALA A 172 -1.88 -21.46 4.75
N THR A 173 -0.90 -20.58 4.92
CA THR A 173 -1.10 -19.13 4.97
C THR A 173 -0.66 -18.51 3.66
N ILE A 174 -1.35 -17.44 3.25
CA ILE A 174 -1.11 -16.66 2.05
C ILE A 174 -0.73 -15.25 2.50
N ASP A 175 0.41 -14.73 2.03
CA ASP A 175 0.74 -13.31 2.21
C ASP A 175 -0.10 -12.46 1.24
N VAL A 176 -1.11 -11.78 1.78
CA VAL A 176 -2.04 -10.95 1.00
C VAL A 176 -1.57 -9.50 0.88
N SER A 177 -0.34 -9.19 1.27
CA SER A 177 0.17 -7.82 1.25
C SER A 177 0.33 -7.21 -0.13
N GLY A 178 0.36 -8.05 -1.17
CA GLY A 178 0.43 -7.66 -2.58
C GLY A 178 -0.92 -7.45 -3.26
N ILE A 179 -2.04 -7.49 -2.53
CA ILE A 179 -3.37 -7.36 -3.14
C ILE A 179 -3.55 -6.01 -3.85
N THR A 180 -4.03 -6.06 -5.08
CA THR A 180 -4.41 -4.89 -5.87
C THR A 180 -5.90 -4.94 -6.17
N VAL A 181 -6.56 -3.79 -6.12
CA VAL A 181 -7.99 -3.67 -6.42
C VAL A 181 -8.17 -2.71 -7.57
N GLU A 182 -8.74 -3.18 -8.67
CA GLU A 182 -9.05 -2.39 -9.87
C GLU A 182 -10.48 -2.74 -10.32
N ASP A 183 -11.30 -1.71 -10.61
CA ASP A 183 -12.66 -1.85 -11.14
C ASP A 183 -13.56 -2.88 -10.42
N GLY A 184 -13.48 -2.95 -9.08
CA GLY A 184 -14.28 -3.88 -8.29
C GLY A 184 -13.80 -5.33 -8.36
N THR A 185 -12.54 -5.55 -8.75
CA THR A 185 -11.88 -6.85 -8.72
C THR A 185 -10.60 -6.76 -7.91
N ALA A 186 -10.45 -7.64 -6.92
CA ALA A 186 -9.23 -7.84 -6.18
C ALA A 186 -8.37 -8.91 -6.87
N LEU A 187 -7.06 -8.69 -6.92
CA LEU A 187 -6.08 -9.59 -7.49
C LEU A 187 -4.88 -9.72 -6.55
N LEU A 188 -4.55 -10.96 -6.20
CA LEU A 188 -3.28 -11.39 -5.64
C LEU A 188 -2.53 -12.15 -6.72
N ALA A 189 -1.50 -11.52 -7.29
CA ALA A 189 -0.61 -12.18 -8.24
C ALA A 189 0.63 -12.72 -7.51
N ASP A 190 0.94 -13.99 -7.73
CA ASP A 190 2.13 -14.67 -7.20
C ASP A 190 2.31 -14.50 -5.68
N ALA A 191 1.23 -14.62 -4.92
CA ALA A 191 1.25 -14.46 -3.47
C ALA A 191 2.01 -15.62 -2.80
N PRO A 192 2.98 -15.33 -1.91
CA PRO A 192 3.69 -16.37 -1.16
C PRO A 192 2.75 -17.24 -0.33
N VAL A 193 2.99 -18.57 -0.35
CA VAL A 193 2.23 -19.55 0.43
C VAL A 193 3.16 -20.32 1.37
N THR A 194 2.80 -20.35 2.66
CA THR A 194 3.57 -21.01 3.72
C THR A 194 2.72 -22.07 4.41
N LEU A 195 3.21 -23.32 4.47
CA LEU A 195 2.50 -24.41 5.14
C LEU A 195 2.41 -24.16 6.65
N THR A 196 1.24 -24.39 7.24
CA THR A 196 1.06 -24.26 8.68
C THR A 196 1.50 -25.52 9.44
N GLU A 197 1.42 -25.47 10.76
CA GLU A 197 1.57 -26.66 11.62
C GLU A 197 0.48 -27.71 11.34
N ALA A 198 -0.79 -27.29 11.24
CA ALA A 198 -1.91 -28.20 10.96
C ALA A 198 -1.82 -28.82 9.56
N GLY A 199 -1.44 -28.02 8.55
CA GLY A 199 -1.19 -28.51 7.20
C GLY A 199 -0.01 -29.49 7.14
N SER A 200 1.05 -29.23 7.92
CA SER A 200 2.19 -30.15 8.05
C SER A 200 1.76 -31.50 8.64
N GLU A 201 0.97 -31.50 9.72
CA GLU A 201 0.45 -32.71 10.35
C GLU A 201 -0.45 -33.51 9.40
N ALA A 202 -1.40 -32.84 8.73
CA ALA A 202 -2.34 -33.50 7.83
C ALA A 202 -1.68 -34.01 6.54
N PHE A 203 -0.73 -33.26 5.98
CA PHE A 203 -0.06 -33.61 4.73
C PHE A 203 1.13 -34.57 4.92
N GLY A 204 1.70 -34.62 6.13
CA GLY A 204 2.72 -35.56 6.60
C GLY A 204 4.14 -35.37 6.03
N THR A 205 4.28 -34.79 4.84
CA THR A 205 5.54 -34.83 4.07
C THR A 205 6.48 -33.65 4.36
N TYR A 206 5.92 -32.49 4.72
CA TYR A 206 6.66 -31.23 4.80
C TYR A 206 6.55 -30.66 6.22
N PRO A 207 7.64 -30.15 6.82
CA PRO A 207 7.56 -29.50 8.12
C PRO A 207 6.77 -28.18 8.04
N PRO A 208 6.31 -27.65 9.19
CA PRO A 208 5.71 -26.32 9.26
C PRO A 208 6.67 -25.27 8.67
N ASP A 209 6.12 -24.15 8.22
CA ASP A 209 6.85 -23.04 7.58
C ASP A 209 7.49 -23.40 6.22
N SER A 210 7.19 -24.57 5.68
CA SER A 210 7.62 -24.95 4.34
C SER A 210 6.98 -24.04 3.29
N GLN A 211 7.79 -23.49 2.40
CA GLN A 211 7.29 -22.71 1.28
C GLN A 211 6.68 -23.60 0.20
N PHE A 212 5.47 -23.25 -0.21
CA PHE A 212 4.74 -23.86 -1.30
C PHE A 212 4.84 -22.96 -2.54
N ASP A 213 4.31 -23.43 -3.67
CA ASP A 213 4.30 -22.60 -4.88
C ASP A 213 3.47 -21.34 -4.60
N PRO A 214 3.86 -20.18 -5.16
CA PRO A 214 3.02 -18.97 -5.07
C PRO A 214 1.63 -19.21 -5.66
N ILE A 215 0.63 -18.54 -5.09
CA ILE A 215 -0.78 -18.65 -5.48
C ILE A 215 -1.25 -17.39 -6.19
N MET A 216 -2.09 -17.55 -7.21
CA MET A 216 -2.85 -16.46 -7.79
C MET A 216 -4.31 -16.57 -7.31
N VAL A 217 -4.84 -15.48 -6.78
CA VAL A 217 -6.25 -15.38 -6.34
C VAL A 217 -6.86 -14.13 -6.94
N SER A 218 -8.06 -14.25 -7.50
CA SER A 218 -8.86 -13.10 -7.93
C SER A 218 -10.29 -13.25 -7.46
N PHE A 219 -10.93 -12.16 -7.05
CA PHE A 219 -12.35 -12.15 -6.70
C PHE A 219 -12.99 -10.79 -6.91
N SER A 220 -14.29 -10.77 -7.16
CA SER A 220 -15.08 -9.56 -7.30
C SER A 220 -16.05 -9.39 -6.14
N ALA A 221 -16.09 -8.19 -5.58
CA ALA A 221 -16.97 -7.75 -4.50
C ALA A 221 -17.37 -6.28 -4.74
N THR A 222 -18.34 -5.75 -4.00
CA THR A 222 -18.59 -4.31 -4.07
C THR A 222 -17.42 -3.56 -3.40
N PRO A 223 -17.11 -2.32 -3.85
CA PRO A 223 -15.90 -1.61 -3.41
C PRO A 223 -15.79 -1.38 -1.90
N GLU A 224 -16.92 -1.31 -1.19
CA GLU A 224 -16.96 -1.11 0.26
C GLU A 224 -16.41 -2.29 1.08
N CYS A 225 -16.38 -3.50 0.50
CA CYS A 225 -15.86 -4.71 1.16
C CYS A 225 -14.52 -5.18 0.62
N MET A 226 -13.93 -4.42 -0.30
CA MET A 226 -12.64 -4.78 -0.84
C MET A 226 -11.56 -4.60 0.22
N PRO A 227 -10.62 -5.56 0.36
CA PRO A 227 -9.44 -5.35 1.19
C PRO A 227 -8.75 -4.07 0.73
N GLU A 228 -8.41 -3.17 1.65
CA GLU A 228 -7.88 -1.85 1.26
C GLU A 228 -6.69 -2.03 0.29
N PRO A 229 -6.80 -1.53 -0.97
CA PRO A 229 -5.68 -1.57 -1.89
C PRO A 229 -4.56 -0.75 -1.28
N ARG A 230 -3.44 -1.41 -0.96
CA ARG A 230 -2.25 -0.68 -0.55
C ARG A 230 -1.66 0.01 -1.78
N LEU A 231 -2.03 1.27 -1.96
CA LEU A 231 -1.31 2.18 -2.84
C LEU A 231 0.19 2.03 -2.54
N ARG A 232 0.99 1.70 -3.56
CA ARG A 232 2.45 1.90 -3.51
C ARG A 232 2.70 3.37 -3.16
N ASP A 233 3.02 3.60 -1.90
CA ASP A 233 3.26 4.91 -1.28
C ASP A 233 2.29 6.04 -1.71
N PRO A 234 1.21 6.33 -0.96
CA PRO A 234 0.44 7.56 -1.16
C PRO A 234 1.33 8.82 -0.98
N VAL A 235 2.50 8.68 -0.34
CA VAL A 235 3.53 9.71 -0.26
C VAL A 235 4.09 10.06 -1.63
N LEU A 236 4.32 9.09 -2.53
CA LEU A 236 4.88 9.38 -3.87
C LEU A 236 3.85 10.09 -4.76
N ALA A 237 2.60 9.63 -4.76
CA ALA A 237 1.51 10.26 -5.51
C ALA A 237 1.23 11.68 -5.00
N ARG A 238 1.16 11.86 -3.68
CA ARG A 238 1.01 13.19 -3.05
C ARG A 238 2.20 14.08 -3.33
N ASN A 239 3.43 13.56 -3.28
CA ASN A 239 4.64 14.32 -3.59
C ASN A 239 4.67 14.74 -5.07
N LEU A 240 4.20 13.90 -6.01
CA LEU A 240 4.12 14.28 -7.43
C LEU A 240 3.11 15.40 -7.67
N VAL A 241 1.94 15.36 -7.03
CA VAL A 241 0.94 16.44 -7.11
C VAL A 241 1.47 17.74 -6.51
N VAL A 242 2.16 17.66 -5.36
CA VAL A 242 2.80 18.82 -4.72
C VAL A 242 3.91 19.38 -5.60
N MET A 243 4.77 18.53 -6.18
CA MET A 243 5.86 18.97 -7.06
C MET A 243 5.34 19.61 -8.35
N ALA A 244 4.31 19.04 -8.98
CA ALA A 244 3.66 19.63 -10.15
C ALA A 244 3.06 21.02 -9.82
N SER A 245 2.47 21.17 -8.64
CA SER A 245 1.90 22.43 -8.16
C SER A 245 2.98 23.50 -7.89
N VAL A 246 4.11 23.11 -7.29
CA VAL A 246 5.26 24.00 -7.05
C VAL A 246 5.87 24.44 -8.38
N ILE A 247 6.02 23.53 -9.35
CA ILE A 247 6.51 23.86 -10.69
C ILE A 247 5.58 24.89 -11.35
N ALA A 248 4.27 24.67 -11.35
CA ALA A 248 3.31 25.60 -11.94
C ALA A 248 3.38 27.01 -11.31
N LEU A 249 3.54 27.11 -9.99
CA LEU A 249 3.70 28.38 -9.28
C LEU A 249 4.99 29.10 -9.66
N VAL A 250 6.13 28.39 -9.72
CA VAL A 250 7.42 28.99 -10.10
C VAL A 250 7.40 29.48 -11.55
N TRP A 251 6.80 28.71 -12.46
CA TRP A 251 6.60 29.15 -13.85
C TRP A 251 5.67 30.36 -13.95
N GLY A 252 4.56 30.38 -13.21
CA GLY A 252 3.64 31.51 -13.16
C GLY A 252 4.31 32.79 -12.68
N ILE A 253 5.09 32.72 -11.59
CA ILE A 253 5.86 33.86 -11.06
C ILE A 253 6.93 34.32 -12.06
N GLY A 254 7.64 33.38 -12.70
CA GLY A 254 8.64 33.68 -13.73
C GLY A 254 8.05 34.41 -14.94
N VAL A 255 6.86 34.01 -15.40
CA VAL A 255 6.14 34.68 -16.50
C VAL A 255 5.73 36.09 -16.10
N VAL A 256 5.22 36.30 -14.89
CA VAL A 256 4.84 37.64 -14.38
C VAL A 256 6.07 38.55 -14.30
N PHE A 257 7.21 38.04 -13.80
CA PHE A 257 8.48 38.78 -13.77
C PHE A 257 9.01 39.11 -15.18
N TYR A 258 8.91 38.17 -16.11
CA TYR A 258 9.33 38.38 -17.49
C TYR A 258 8.50 39.47 -18.19
N VAL A 259 7.17 39.43 -18.03
CA VAL A 259 6.25 40.41 -18.61
C VAL A 259 6.41 41.79 -17.97
N SER A 260 6.59 41.88 -16.66
CA SER A 260 6.80 43.15 -15.96
C SER A 260 8.12 43.82 -16.35
N ARG A 261 9.20 43.03 -16.52
CA ARG A 261 10.50 43.54 -17.01
C ARG A 261 10.43 44.02 -18.45
N ARG A 262 9.68 43.36 -19.33
CA ARG A 262 9.43 43.83 -20.71
C ARG A 262 8.64 45.15 -20.75
N ARG A 263 7.64 45.30 -19.88
CA ARG A 263 6.85 46.55 -19.79
C ARG A 263 7.67 47.70 -19.20
N GLY A 264 8.51 47.45 -18.21
CA GLY A 264 9.42 48.44 -17.61
C GLY A 264 10.47 48.96 -18.61
N THR A 265 11.06 48.06 -19.41
CA THR A 265 12.05 48.43 -20.42
C THR A 265 11.44 49.18 -21.62
N ALA A 266 10.20 48.88 -22.00
CA ALA A 266 9.46 49.65 -23.01
C ALA A 266 9.15 51.09 -22.55
N ARG A 267 8.76 51.26 -21.27
CA ARG A 267 8.47 52.58 -20.69
C ARG A 267 9.72 53.44 -20.50
N ALA A 268 10.84 52.83 -20.13
CA ALA A 268 12.14 53.51 -20.02
C ALA A 268 12.70 53.97 -21.38
N ARG A 269 12.49 53.19 -22.46
CA ARG A 269 12.86 53.60 -23.82
C ARG A 269 11.97 54.73 -24.37
N GLY A 270 10.67 54.74 -24.04
CA GLY A 270 9.77 55.84 -24.40
C GLY A 270 10.09 57.16 -23.69
N ALA A 271 10.53 57.10 -22.43
CA ALA A 271 10.92 58.30 -21.67
C ALA A 271 12.28 58.89 -22.11
N LYS A 272 13.21 58.07 -22.60
CA LYS A 272 14.55 58.53 -23.02
C LYS A 272 14.57 59.14 -24.44
N ALA A 273 13.60 58.82 -25.29
CA ALA A 273 13.49 59.37 -26.65
C ALA A 273 12.89 60.80 -26.69
N GLY A 274 12.26 61.27 -25.60
CA GLY A 274 11.62 62.59 -25.55
C GLY A 274 12.52 63.76 -25.15
N ASN A 275 13.79 63.53 -24.77
CA ASN A 275 14.60 64.55 -24.09
C ASN A 275 16.04 64.70 -24.61
N ALA A 276 16.33 64.31 -25.85
CA ALA A 276 17.65 64.44 -26.45
C ALA A 276 17.59 65.03 -27.86
N ALA A 277 17.36 66.33 -27.93
CA ALA A 277 17.70 67.17 -29.08
C ALA A 277 18.05 68.57 -28.56
N ASP A 278 19.29 68.76 -28.11
CA ASP A 278 20.15 69.84 -28.62
C ASP A 278 21.62 69.64 -28.20
N SER A 279 22.52 70.11 -29.06
CA SER A 279 23.98 69.94 -29.13
C SER A 279 24.74 71.02 -28.28
N PRO A 280 26.08 71.21 -28.38
CA PRO A 280 27.20 70.29 -28.15
C PRO A 280 28.35 70.92 -27.30
N ASP A 281 29.44 70.14 -27.18
CA ASP A 281 30.85 70.57 -27.21
C ASP A 281 31.62 70.79 -25.89
N SER A 282 32.59 69.91 -25.62
CA SER A 282 34.02 70.18 -25.80
C SER A 282 34.90 69.27 -24.92
N SER A 283 35.95 68.71 -25.56
CA SER A 283 37.33 68.58 -25.06
C SER A 283 37.53 67.93 -23.66
N THR A 284 38.20 66.79 -23.47
CA THR A 284 39.61 66.48 -23.79
C THR A 284 39.93 65.02 -23.38
N LYS A 285 40.64 64.30 -24.25
CA LYS A 285 41.56 63.15 -23.98
C LYS A 285 42.76 63.65 -23.13
N PRO A 286 43.71 62.89 -22.52
CA PRO A 286 44.06 61.44 -22.52
C PRO A 286 44.16 60.85 -21.07
N ASP A 287 44.67 59.67 -20.70
CA ASP A 287 45.61 58.70 -21.28
C ASP A 287 45.61 57.39 -20.46
N SER A 288 46.02 56.31 -21.14
CA SER A 288 46.96 55.26 -20.70
C SER A 288 46.56 54.13 -19.71
N ALA A 289 46.68 52.91 -20.28
CA ALA A 289 47.29 51.68 -19.73
C ALA A 289 46.57 50.93 -18.58
N ALA A 290 46.53 49.60 -18.50
CA ALA A 290 47.28 48.53 -19.16
C ALA A 290 46.45 47.22 -19.19
N GLN A 291 46.66 46.45 -20.25
CA GLN A 291 46.49 44.98 -20.38
C GLN A 291 47.54 44.21 -19.53
N PRO A 292 47.64 42.87 -19.58
CA PRO A 292 46.64 41.78 -19.63
C PRO A 292 47.03 40.62 -18.66
N ASP A 293 46.26 39.53 -18.65
CA ASP A 293 46.74 38.13 -18.73
C ASP A 293 45.51 37.21 -18.53
N SER A 294 45.01 36.52 -19.57
CA SER A 294 45.49 35.24 -20.15
C SER A 294 45.26 34.06 -19.19
N SER A 295 44.24 33.24 -19.47
CA SER A 295 44.32 31.88 -20.06
C SER A 295 44.64 30.82 -19.00
N ASP A 296 43.69 29.97 -18.58
CA ASP A 296 43.14 28.79 -19.27
C ASP A 296 44.05 27.56 -19.16
N SER A 297 43.41 26.40 -18.93
CA SER A 297 43.94 25.03 -18.71
C SER A 297 44.41 24.64 -17.31
#